data_AF-A0A7C6UJ70-F1
#
_entry.id   AF-A0A7C6UJ70-F1
#
_cell.length_a   1.000
_cell.length_b   1.000
_cell.length_c   1.000
_cell.angle_alpha   90.00
_cell.angle_beta   90.00
_cell.angle_gamma   90.00
#
_symmetry.space_group_name_H-M   'P 1'
#
loop_
_entity.id
_entity.type
_entity.pdbx_description
1 polymer ?
#
loop_
_entity_poly.entity_id
_entity_poly.type
_entity_poly.pdbx_seq_one_letter_code
_entity_poly.pdbx_strand_id
1 'polypeptide(L)' 'DGIGFPQELNYKNTESLGLQVVNTLTNQIGGKITMDVDNGTTFTIKFKEDFD' A
#
# COMPACT_ATOMS: atom_id res chain seq x y z
N ASP A 1 -12.45 -9.53 10.63
CA ASP A 1 -11.43 -8.46 10.60
C ASP A 1 -10.16 -8.90 11.30
N GLY A 2 -9.01 -8.43 10.81
CA GLY A 2 -7.68 -8.77 11.34
C GLY A 2 -7.26 -7.89 12.52
N ILE A 3 -6.08 -8.13 13.08
CA ILE A 3 -5.56 -7.43 14.26
C ILE A 3 -5.14 -5.96 14.02
N GLY A 4 -5.17 -5.49 12.77
CA GLY A 4 -4.72 -4.14 12.38
C GLY A 4 -3.25 -4.07 11.98
N PHE A 5 -2.79 -2.86 11.63
CA PHE A 5 -1.42 -2.59 11.23
C PHE A 5 -0.65 -1.98 12.41
N PRO A 6 0.55 -2.49 12.76
CA PRO A 6 1.33 -1.92 13.85
C PRO A 6 1.66 -0.44 13.61
N GLN A 7 1.45 0.41 14.61
CA GLN A 7 1.59 1.87 14.48
C GLN A 7 3.04 2.31 14.27
N GLU A 8 3.99 1.51 14.71
CA GLU A 8 5.42 1.71 14.57
C GLU A 8 5.94 1.43 13.15
N LEU A 9 5.17 0.71 12.32
CA LEU A 9 5.56 0.40 10.96
C LEU A 9 5.10 1.50 9.99
N ASN A 10 5.98 1.85 9.06
CA ASN A 10 5.64 2.71 7.94
C ASN A 10 5.50 1.88 6.67
N TYR A 11 4.28 1.66 6.19
CA TYR A 11 4.04 0.86 4.97
C TYR A 11 4.69 1.44 3.70
N LYS A 12 5.05 2.74 3.69
CA LYS A 12 5.78 3.38 2.57
C LYS A 12 7.29 3.21 2.67
N ASN A 13 7.81 2.89 3.86
CA ASN A 13 9.23 2.70 4.12
C ASN A 13 9.39 1.53 5.11
N THR A 14 9.43 0.32 4.56
CA THR A 14 9.36 -0.92 5.31
C THR A 14 10.46 -1.89 4.87
N GLU A 15 10.94 -2.67 5.82
CA GLU A 15 11.93 -3.73 5.60
C GLU A 15 11.32 -5.00 4.99
N SER A 16 9.98 -5.07 4.95
CA SER A 16 9.25 -6.17 4.33
C SER A 16 9.48 -6.18 2.81
N LEU A 17 10.09 -7.26 2.30
CA LEU A 17 10.26 -7.47 0.87
C LEU A 17 8.92 -7.41 0.12
N GLY A 18 7.86 -7.99 0.69
CA GLY A 18 6.53 -7.99 0.06
C GLY A 18 5.99 -6.58 -0.16
N LEU A 19 6.06 -5.72 0.86
CA LEU A 19 5.62 -4.33 0.74
C LEU A 19 6.58 -3.49 -0.12
N GLN A 20 7.87 -3.78 -0.13
CA GLN A 20 8.83 -3.16 -1.06
C GLN A 20 8.44 -3.43 -2.51
N VAL A 21 8.07 -4.67 -2.85
CA VAL A 21 7.58 -5.04 -4.18
C VAL A 21 6.31 -4.29 -4.52
N VAL A 22 5.31 -4.30 -3.63
CA VAL A 22 4.03 -3.58 -3.86
C VAL A 22 4.26 -2.09 -4.09
N ASN A 23 5.09 -1.44 -3.27
CA ASN A 23 5.44 -0.02 -3.43
C ASN A 23 6.15 0.24 -4.77
N THR A 24 7.11 -0.62 -5.15
CA THR A 24 7.86 -0.49 -6.40
C THR A 24 6.95 -0.57 -7.61
N LEU A 25 6.11 -1.62 -7.68
CA LEU A 25 5.21 -1.84 -8.80
C LEU A 25 4.14 -0.75 -8.89
N THR A 26 3.60 -0.31 -7.75
CA THR A 26 2.64 0.80 -7.72
C THR A 26 3.24 2.09 -8.28
N ASN A 27 4.48 2.41 -7.90
CA ASN A 27 5.17 3.60 -8.40
C ASN A 27 5.47 3.52 -9.90
N GLN A 28 5.83 2.35 -10.43
CA GLN A 28 6.12 2.15 -11.86
C GLN A 28 4.92 2.47 -12.77
N ILE A 29 3.70 2.22 -12.29
CA ILE A 29 2.46 2.54 -13.01
C ILE A 29 1.88 3.91 -12.65
N GLY A 30 2.67 4.78 -12.00
CA GLY A 30 2.21 6.10 -11.55
C GLY A 30 1.05 6.04 -10.54
N GLY A 31 0.91 4.91 -9.85
CA GLY A 31 -0.12 4.68 -8.85
C GLY A 31 0.22 5.27 -7.48
N LYS A 32 -0.79 5.33 -6.62
CA LYS A 32 -0.70 5.79 -5.23
C LYS A 32 -1.33 4.74 -4.32
N ILE A 33 -0.56 4.29 -3.33
CA ILE A 33 -1.04 3.43 -2.25
C ILE A 33 -1.46 4.28 -1.04
N THR A 34 -2.56 3.88 -0.41
CA THR A 34 -3.10 4.45 0.83
C THR A 34 -3.51 3.32 1.77
N MET A 35 -3.57 3.59 3.08
CA MET A 35 -3.88 2.60 4.10
C MET A 35 -4.93 3.16 5.07
N ASP A 36 -5.87 2.32 5.48
CA ASP A 36 -6.87 2.57 6.52
C ASP A 36 -6.84 1.45 7.57
N VAL A 37 -7.11 1.80 8.83
CA VAL A 37 -7.01 0.90 10.00
C VAL A 37 -8.26 0.84 10.88
N ASP A 38 -9.44 1.16 10.35
CA ASP A 38 -10.68 1.21 11.15
C ASP A 38 -11.13 -0.19 11.64
N ASN A 39 -11.16 -1.19 10.76
CA ASN A 39 -11.55 -2.58 11.07
C ASN A 39 -10.54 -3.59 10.48
N GLY A 40 -9.33 -3.61 11.02
CA GLY A 40 -8.21 -4.38 10.49
C GLY A 40 -7.29 -3.50 9.65
N THR A 41 -6.70 -4.02 8.57
CA THR A 41 -5.82 -3.23 7.69
C THR A 41 -6.32 -3.31 6.27
N THR A 42 -6.61 -2.16 5.67
CA THR A 42 -6.98 -2.06 4.26
C THR A 42 -5.96 -1.24 3.49
N PHE A 43 -5.36 -1.83 2.45
CA PHE A 43 -4.54 -1.09 1.48
C PHE A 43 -5.36 -0.81 0.22
N THR A 44 -5.38 0.45 -0.21
CA THR A 44 -6.02 0.88 -1.46
C THR A 44 -4.98 1.43 -2.41
N ILE A 45 -4.89 0.86 -3.61
CA ILE A 45 -4.01 1.31 -4.69
C ILE A 45 -4.87 1.98 -5.76
N LYS A 46 -4.55 3.24 -6.10
CA LYS A 46 -5.19 4.00 -7.18
C LYS A 46 -4.16 4.37 -8.23
N PHE A 47 -4.36 3.95 -9.46
CA PHE A 47 -3.54 4.33 -10.61
C PHE A 47 -4.47 4.90 -11.69
N LYS A 48 -3.92 5.63 -12.66
CA LYS A 48 -4.71 6.17 -13.76
C LYS A 48 -5.11 5.02 -14.69
N GLU A 49 -6.32 5.08 -15.23
CA GLU A 49 -6.63 4.30 -16.43
C GLU A 49 -5.88 4.94 -17.60
N ASP A 50 -5.12 4.12 -18.33
CA ASP A 50 -4.61 4.48 -19.65
C ASP A 50 -5.82 4.48 -20.60
N PHE A 51 -6.40 5.65 -20.82
CA PHE A 51 -7.30 5.86 -21.95
C PHE A 51 -6.43 6.27 -23.15
N ASP A 52 -6.23 5.34 -24.07
CA ASP A 52 -5.76 5.62 -25.44
C ASP A 52 -6.84 6.35 -26.26
#